data_AF-A0A367YLC2-F1
#
_entry.id   AF-A0A367YLC2-F1
#
_cell.length_a   1.000
_cell.length_b   1.000
_cell.length_c   1.000
_cell.angle_alpha   90.00
_cell.angle_beta   90.00
_cell.angle_gamma   90.00
#
_symmetry.space_group_name_H-M   'P 1'
#
loop_
_entity.id
_entity.type
_entity.pdbx_description
1 polymer ?
#
loop_
_entity_poly.entity_id
_entity_poly.type
_entity_poly.pdbx_seq_one_letter_code
_entity_poly.pdbx_strand_id
1 'polypeptide(L)'
;MSLKPFITGHEELIHDIKYDFYGKHIATVSSDQHIKVFDLDSATSSWILNDLWKAHDSLIGKVSWAHPEFSSSKILASCSYDRTVKIWQEQPDEMPGSGRRWTKLATLAQESYGPIYDVCFAPNHLGFKLGCVGSDGIFRIYESVEPNDLTNWVLTTEIAILTLLLPAKSLQSSFGIEWCPSKFTKTEKFIVVALDQGFVYGSVPKQTDDDETSGEKYMKICNLPEHNGLIRSVSWAPSMGRNYHLIATGCKDGFVRIFKASEQPNGDLRIETLAKLNDHKLEVWRVSWNMTGTILSA
;
A
#
# COMPACT_ATOMS: atom_id res chain seq x y z
N MET A 1 7.17 -28.09 -15.78
CA MET A 1 7.06 -27.70 -14.36
C MET A 1 5.60 -27.34 -14.12
N SER A 2 4.89 -28.06 -13.25
CA SER A 2 3.47 -27.83 -13.00
C SER A 2 3.33 -26.98 -11.75
N LEU A 3 2.89 -25.74 -11.89
CA LEU A 3 2.42 -24.95 -10.75
C LEU A 3 1.18 -25.64 -10.18
N LYS A 4 1.17 -25.91 -8.87
CA LYS A 4 0.02 -26.51 -8.18
C LYS A 4 -0.51 -25.50 -7.16
N PRO A 5 -1.85 -25.41 -7.00
CA PRO A 5 -2.41 -24.66 -5.89
C PRO A 5 -1.95 -25.27 -4.56
N PHE A 6 -1.85 -24.42 -3.53
CA PHE A 6 -1.56 -24.85 -2.16
C PHE A 6 -2.59 -24.24 -1.20
N ILE A 7 -2.76 -24.90 -0.06
CA ILE A 7 -3.72 -24.48 0.97
C ILE A 7 -2.99 -23.56 1.94
N THR A 8 -3.48 -22.33 2.10
CA THR A 8 -2.93 -21.36 3.07
C THR A 8 -3.28 -21.74 4.52
N GLY A 9 -4.37 -22.48 4.71
CA GLY A 9 -4.90 -22.88 6.01
C GLY A 9 -5.54 -21.73 6.80
N HIS A 10 -5.88 -20.62 6.14
CA HIS A 10 -6.74 -19.60 6.75
C HIS A 10 -8.15 -20.17 6.94
N GLU A 11 -8.82 -19.78 8.03
CA GLU A 11 -10.17 -20.26 8.37
C GLU A 11 -11.27 -19.38 7.75
N GLU A 12 -10.90 -18.17 7.33
CA GLU A 12 -11.79 -17.16 6.78
C GLU A 12 -11.21 -16.52 5.51
N LEU A 13 -11.99 -15.64 4.87
CA LEU A 13 -11.61 -14.94 3.62
C LEU A 13 -10.25 -14.25 3.70
N ILE A 14 -9.41 -14.53 2.71
CA ILE A 14 -8.11 -13.88 2.51
C ILE A 14 -8.33 -12.56 1.79
N HIS A 15 -7.84 -11.46 2.37
CA HIS A 15 -8.03 -10.10 1.82
C HIS A 15 -6.85 -9.61 0.99
N ASP A 16 -5.63 -9.98 1.38
CA ASP A 16 -4.42 -9.56 0.66
C ASP A 16 -3.32 -10.61 0.67
N ILE A 17 -2.49 -10.52 -0.38
CA ILE A 17 -1.33 -11.35 -0.65
C ILE A 17 -0.25 -10.43 -1.22
N LYS A 18 0.94 -10.42 -0.62
CA LYS A 18 2.09 -9.65 -1.12
C LYS A 18 3.36 -10.48 -1.11
N TYR A 19 4.10 -10.36 -2.20
CA TYR A 19 5.48 -10.82 -2.28
C TYR A 19 6.42 -9.88 -1.53
N ASP A 20 7.48 -10.43 -0.97
CA ASP A 20 8.64 -9.64 -0.57
C ASP A 20 9.39 -9.08 -1.79
N PHE A 21 10.40 -8.26 -1.52
CA PHE A 21 11.20 -7.63 -2.57
C PHE A 21 11.85 -8.64 -3.53
N TYR A 22 12.28 -9.81 -3.04
CA TYR A 22 12.97 -10.82 -3.85
C TYR A 22 12.02 -11.84 -4.50
N GLY A 23 10.71 -11.78 -4.22
CA GLY A 23 9.73 -12.74 -4.72
C GLY A 23 9.89 -14.15 -4.14
N LYS A 24 10.59 -14.31 -3.01
CA LYS A 24 10.88 -15.58 -2.34
C LYS A 24 9.99 -15.84 -1.14
N HIS A 25 9.29 -14.81 -0.66
CA HIS A 25 8.38 -14.89 0.46
C HIS A 25 7.03 -14.30 0.07
N ILE A 26 5.97 -14.89 0.59
CA ILE A 26 4.61 -14.35 0.47
C ILE A 26 4.05 -14.17 1.87
N ALA A 27 3.43 -13.02 2.12
CA ALA A 27 2.57 -12.80 3.28
C ALA A 27 1.10 -12.82 2.83
N THR A 28 0.25 -13.51 3.59
CA THR A 28 -1.21 -13.54 3.41
C THR A 28 -1.91 -13.08 4.68
N VAL A 29 -3.04 -12.39 4.52
CA VAL A 29 -3.83 -11.85 5.63
C VAL A 29 -5.32 -12.11 5.43
N SER A 30 -6.05 -12.32 6.53
CA SER A 30 -7.43 -12.81 6.49
C SER A 30 -8.33 -12.17 7.55
N SER A 31 -9.64 -12.39 7.37
CA SER A 31 -10.67 -12.17 8.38
C SER A 31 -10.48 -13.01 9.66
N ASP A 32 -9.72 -14.10 9.61
CA ASP A 32 -9.40 -14.93 10.78
C ASP A 32 -8.41 -14.26 11.75
N GLN A 33 -8.01 -13.01 11.49
CA GLN A 33 -7.12 -12.20 12.34
C GLN A 33 -5.67 -12.68 12.35
N HIS A 34 -5.29 -13.58 11.43
CA HIS A 34 -3.93 -14.09 11.33
C HIS A 34 -3.18 -13.52 10.12
N ILE A 35 -1.87 -13.39 10.30
CA ILE A 35 -0.92 -13.25 9.20
C ILE A 35 -0.24 -14.60 9.05
N LYS A 36 -0.05 -15.03 7.80
CA LYS A 36 0.77 -16.20 7.47
C LYS A 36 1.85 -15.80 6.50
N VAL A 37 3.05 -16.29 6.74
CA VAL A 37 4.20 -16.09 5.84
C VAL A 37 4.60 -17.44 5.27
N PHE A 38 4.91 -17.48 3.98
CA PHE A 38 5.34 -18.67 3.27
C PHE A 38 6.66 -18.41 2.56
N ASP A 39 7.54 -19.40 2.59
CA ASP A 39 8.83 -19.41 1.92
C ASP A 39 8.74 -20.26 0.64
N LEU A 40 9.36 -19.77 -0.44
CA LEU A 40 9.50 -20.52 -1.68
C LEU A 40 10.68 -21.48 -1.58
N ASP A 41 10.41 -22.78 -1.52
CA ASP A 41 11.45 -23.79 -1.67
C ASP A 41 11.88 -23.87 -3.14
N SER A 42 13.12 -23.49 -3.41
CA SER A 42 13.70 -23.47 -4.76
C SER A 42 13.90 -24.87 -5.34
N ALA A 43 14.08 -25.90 -4.50
CA ALA A 43 14.31 -27.27 -4.97
C ALA A 43 13.00 -27.91 -5.47
N THR A 44 11.90 -27.71 -4.73
CA THR A 44 10.59 -28.30 -5.07
C THR A 44 9.68 -27.33 -5.83
N SER A 45 10.03 -26.04 -5.89
CA SER A 45 9.17 -24.97 -6.39
C SER A 45 7.81 -24.93 -5.70
N SER A 46 7.80 -25.16 -4.37
CA SER A 46 6.60 -25.18 -3.54
C SER A 46 6.65 -24.11 -2.45
N TRP A 47 5.48 -23.62 -2.05
CA TRP A 47 5.32 -22.69 -0.94
C TRP A 47 5.18 -23.47 0.36
N ILE A 48 6.06 -23.20 1.31
CA ILE A 48 6.10 -23.85 2.62
C ILE A 48 5.81 -22.81 3.69
N LEU A 49 5.02 -23.16 4.70
CA LEU A 49 4.72 -22.25 5.80
C LEU A 49 6.00 -21.88 6.56
N ASN A 50 6.30 -20.59 6.61
CA ASN A 50 7.34 -20.00 7.45
C ASN A 50 6.83 -19.84 8.89
N ASP A 51 5.72 -19.11 9.07
CA ASP A 51 5.04 -19.00 10.35
C ASP A 51 3.59 -18.51 10.20
N LEU A 52 2.81 -18.64 11.28
CA LEU A 52 1.48 -18.05 11.42
C LEU A 52 1.28 -17.52 12.84
N TRP A 53 0.64 -16.37 13.00
CA TRP A 53 0.32 -15.83 14.32
C TRP A 53 -0.94 -14.96 14.27
N LYS A 54 -1.62 -14.85 15.41
CA LYS A 54 -2.71 -13.90 15.58
C LYS A 54 -2.12 -12.50 15.68
N ALA A 55 -2.42 -11.65 14.70
CA ALA A 55 -1.77 -10.35 14.56
C ALA A 55 -2.64 -9.18 15.08
N HIS A 56 -3.96 -9.28 14.93
CA HIS A 56 -4.91 -8.22 15.21
C HIS A 56 -6.14 -8.73 15.97
N ASP A 57 -6.98 -7.82 16.45
CA ASP A 57 -8.24 -8.15 17.15
C ASP A 57 -9.49 -8.04 16.25
N SER A 58 -9.28 -7.80 14.97
CA SER A 58 -10.29 -7.80 13.91
C SER A 58 -9.68 -8.21 12.58
N LEU A 59 -10.51 -8.27 11.52
CA LEU A 59 -10.06 -8.66 10.19
C LEU A 59 -8.90 -7.80 9.70
N ILE A 60 -7.94 -8.42 9.02
CA ILE A 60 -6.75 -7.75 8.51
C ILE A 60 -6.97 -7.45 7.03
N GLY A 61 -6.96 -6.17 6.67
CA GLY A 61 -7.30 -5.71 5.32
C GLY A 61 -6.14 -5.83 4.34
N LYS A 62 -4.95 -5.35 4.72
CA LYS A 62 -3.78 -5.26 3.85
C LYS A 62 -2.48 -5.56 4.59
N VAL A 63 -1.47 -5.95 3.82
CA VAL A 63 -0.11 -6.18 4.29
C VAL A 63 0.87 -5.50 3.33
N SER A 64 2.02 -5.05 3.85
CA SER A 64 3.10 -4.48 3.04
C SER A 64 4.45 -4.93 3.57
N TRP A 65 5.36 -5.31 2.66
CA TRP A 65 6.76 -5.58 2.99
C TRP A 65 7.57 -4.30 2.95
N ALA A 66 8.48 -4.13 3.92
CA ALA A 66 9.49 -3.08 3.84
C ALA A 66 10.57 -3.47 2.82
N HIS A 67 11.29 -2.47 2.31
CA HIS A 67 12.48 -2.72 1.50
C HIS A 67 13.60 -3.34 2.38
N PRO A 68 14.34 -4.35 1.88
CA PRO A 68 15.36 -5.05 2.66
C PRO A 68 16.57 -4.21 3.06
N GLU A 69 16.67 -2.95 2.61
CA GLU A 69 17.78 -2.06 3.02
C GLU A 69 17.62 -1.52 4.45
N PHE A 70 16.40 -1.50 4.98
CA PHE A 70 16.11 -0.90 6.29
C PHE A 70 16.44 -1.82 7.46
N SER A 71 16.58 -3.12 7.23
CA SER A 71 16.94 -4.08 8.27
C SER A 71 17.49 -5.36 7.66
N SER A 72 18.41 -6.01 8.39
CA SER A 72 18.91 -7.36 8.04
C SER A 72 17.83 -8.43 8.14
N SER A 73 16.85 -8.23 9.04
CA SER A 73 15.67 -9.07 9.18
C SER A 73 14.50 -8.48 8.40
N LYS A 74 13.58 -9.33 7.96
CA LYS A 74 12.43 -8.88 7.18
C LYS A 74 11.44 -8.12 8.06
N ILE A 75 10.80 -7.10 7.48
CA ILE A 75 9.79 -6.28 8.15
C ILE A 75 8.49 -6.30 7.36
N LEU A 76 7.38 -6.43 8.10
CA LEU A 76 6.01 -6.38 7.60
C LEU A 76 5.22 -5.29 8.31
N ALA A 77 4.32 -4.64 7.58
CA ALA A 77 3.25 -3.83 8.13
C ALA A 77 1.90 -4.46 7.80
N SER A 78 0.96 -4.43 8.75
CA SER A 78 -0.41 -4.90 8.56
C SER A 78 -1.40 -3.87 9.07
N CYS A 79 -2.56 -3.74 8.41
CA CYS A 79 -3.64 -2.88 8.86
C CYS A 79 -4.94 -3.65 9.06
N SER A 80 -5.77 -3.18 10.00
CA SER A 80 -6.95 -3.93 10.44
C SER A 80 -8.14 -3.03 10.73
N TYR A 81 -9.31 -3.67 10.77
CA TYR A 81 -10.54 -3.06 11.25
C TYR A 81 -10.56 -2.83 12.76
N ASP A 82 -9.55 -3.33 13.49
CA ASP A 82 -9.28 -2.94 14.88
C ASP A 82 -8.76 -1.49 15.02
N ARG A 83 -8.63 -0.80 13.88
CA ARG A 83 -8.20 0.61 13.73
C ARG A 83 -6.71 0.82 13.91
N THR A 84 -5.91 -0.24 13.94
CA THR A 84 -4.47 -0.15 14.14
C THR A 84 -3.70 -0.59 12.90
N VAL A 85 -2.48 -0.07 12.81
CA VAL A 85 -1.42 -0.61 11.96
C VAL A 85 -0.36 -1.22 12.86
N LYS A 86 0.13 -2.41 12.55
CA LYS A 86 1.19 -3.07 13.33
C LYS A 86 2.40 -3.34 12.46
N ILE A 87 3.58 -3.15 13.05
CA ILE A 87 4.88 -3.44 12.42
C ILE A 87 5.43 -4.71 13.04
N TRP A 88 5.94 -5.61 12.20
CA TRP A 88 6.44 -6.92 12.58
C TRP A 88 7.83 -7.13 12.02
N GLN A 89 8.69 -7.82 12.76
CA GLN A 89 10.03 -8.20 12.30
C GLN A 89 10.25 -9.69 12.50
N GLU A 90 10.82 -10.33 11.48
CA GLU A 90 11.22 -11.73 11.53
C GLU A 90 12.38 -11.93 12.51
N GLN A 91 12.31 -13.00 13.30
CA GLN A 91 13.34 -13.52 14.20
C GLN A 91 13.87 -14.83 13.59
N PRO A 92 14.98 -14.78 12.82
CA PRO A 92 15.47 -15.95 12.10
C PRO A 92 15.82 -17.15 12.99
N ASP A 93 16.16 -16.89 14.25
CA ASP A 93 16.54 -17.87 15.26
C ASP A 93 15.34 -18.66 15.84
N GLU A 94 14.11 -18.15 15.67
CA GLU A 94 12.90 -18.86 16.11
C GLU A 94 12.49 -19.93 15.10
N MET A 95 11.99 -21.07 15.60
CA MET A 95 11.60 -22.19 14.74
C MET A 95 10.42 -21.81 13.80
N PRO A 96 10.44 -22.24 12.53
CA PRO A 96 9.29 -22.10 11.64
C PRO A 96 8.03 -22.76 12.23
N GLY A 97 6.88 -22.12 12.05
CA GLY A 97 5.58 -22.60 12.56
C GLY A 97 5.43 -22.52 14.09
N SER A 98 6.34 -21.84 14.79
CA SER A 98 6.27 -21.67 16.25
C SER A 98 5.23 -20.64 16.72
N GLY A 99 4.73 -19.80 15.81
CA GLY A 99 3.90 -18.64 16.11
C GLY A 99 4.65 -17.49 16.81
N ARG A 100 5.97 -17.59 16.91
CA ARG A 100 6.84 -16.60 17.60
C ARG A 100 7.94 -16.06 16.69
N ARG A 101 8.00 -16.51 15.43
CA ARG A 101 9.03 -16.08 14.48
C ARG A 101 8.85 -14.62 14.07
N TRP A 102 7.68 -14.03 14.27
CA TRP A 102 7.41 -12.64 13.97
C TRP A 102 7.06 -11.87 15.22
N THR A 103 7.92 -10.91 15.58
CA THR A 103 7.76 -10.08 16.76
C THR A 103 7.18 -8.73 16.37
N LYS A 104 6.14 -8.29 17.10
CA LYS A 104 5.57 -6.96 16.94
C LYS A 104 6.54 -5.90 17.46
N LEU A 105 6.92 -4.95 16.62
CA LEU A 105 7.79 -3.82 16.95
C LEU A 105 7.00 -2.58 17.38
N ALA A 106 5.92 -2.26 16.68
CA ALA A 106 5.16 -1.03 16.91
C ALA A 106 3.66 -1.22 16.65
N THR A 107 2.85 -0.31 17.20
CA THR A 107 1.41 -0.18 16.91
C THR A 107 1.11 1.29 16.63
N LEU A 108 0.68 1.58 15.41
CA LEU A 108 0.43 2.91 14.85
C LEU A 108 -1.07 3.12 14.63
N ALA A 109 -1.45 4.32 14.20
CA ALA A 109 -2.83 4.74 13.95
C ALA A 109 -3.75 4.65 15.17
N GLN A 110 -3.19 4.79 16.38
CA GLN A 110 -3.98 4.77 17.63
C GLN A 110 -4.94 5.97 17.74
N GLU A 111 -4.63 7.05 17.02
CA GLU A 111 -5.45 8.24 16.83
C GLU A 111 -6.63 8.04 15.86
N SER A 112 -6.65 6.95 15.08
CA SER A 112 -7.73 6.70 14.13
C SER A 112 -9.00 6.28 14.86
N TYR A 113 -10.12 6.88 14.47
CA TYR A 113 -11.44 6.57 15.03
C TYR A 113 -12.22 5.55 14.18
N GLY A 114 -11.63 4.99 13.12
CA GLY A 114 -12.28 4.03 12.23
C GLY A 114 -11.33 2.97 11.64
N PRO A 115 -11.87 1.90 11.01
CA PRO A 115 -11.07 0.86 10.37
C PRO A 115 -10.01 1.39 9.41
N ILE A 116 -8.81 0.78 9.43
CA ILE A 116 -7.75 1.07 8.45
C ILE A 116 -7.86 0.10 7.29
N TYR A 117 -8.01 0.64 6.07
CA TYR A 117 -8.29 -0.12 4.87
C TYR A 117 -7.04 -0.46 4.05
N ASP A 118 -6.04 0.42 4.07
CA ASP A 118 -4.81 0.21 3.33
C ASP A 118 -3.58 0.72 4.07
N VAL A 119 -2.45 0.06 3.81
CA VAL A 119 -1.13 0.36 4.35
C VAL A 119 -0.06 0.03 3.32
N CYS A 120 0.86 0.96 3.09
CA CYS A 120 1.91 0.80 2.08
C CYS A 120 3.21 1.49 2.50
N PHE A 121 4.32 0.74 2.52
CA PHE A 121 5.65 1.32 2.70
C PHE A 121 6.00 2.21 1.52
N ALA A 122 6.63 3.35 1.80
CA ALA A 122 7.15 4.22 0.77
C ALA A 122 8.36 3.57 0.07
N PRO A 123 8.67 3.99 -1.17
CA PRO A 123 9.90 3.63 -1.84
C PRO A 123 11.12 3.94 -0.97
N ASN A 124 12.08 3.04 -1.02
CA ASN A 124 13.27 3.01 -0.18
C ASN A 124 14.09 4.33 -0.22
N HIS A 125 14.18 4.95 -1.40
CA HIS A 125 14.87 6.22 -1.59
C HIS A 125 14.20 7.44 -0.90
N LEU A 126 12.99 7.31 -0.38
CA LEU A 126 12.28 8.35 0.38
C LEU A 126 12.51 8.24 1.90
N GLY A 127 13.33 7.28 2.33
CA GLY A 127 13.52 6.93 3.74
C GLY A 127 12.49 5.92 4.23
N PHE A 128 12.57 5.57 5.52
CA PHE A 128 11.73 4.53 6.09
C PHE A 128 10.37 5.10 6.51
N LYS A 129 9.49 5.25 5.51
CA LYS A 129 8.14 5.81 5.68
C LYS A 129 7.04 4.79 5.41
N LEU A 130 5.90 4.97 6.05
CA LEU A 130 4.71 4.13 5.90
C LEU A 130 3.47 5.01 5.78
N GLY A 131 2.68 4.81 4.74
CA GLY A 131 1.38 5.46 4.57
C GLY A 131 0.23 4.54 4.98
N CYS A 132 -0.82 5.07 5.63
CA CYS A 132 -2.06 4.34 5.87
C CYS A 132 -3.30 5.23 5.76
N VAL A 133 -4.44 4.64 5.39
CA VAL A 133 -5.73 5.35 5.24
C VAL A 133 -6.86 4.53 5.83
N GLY A 134 -7.75 5.21 6.56
CA GLY A 134 -8.92 4.61 7.19
C GLY A 134 -10.25 5.20 6.74
N SER A 135 -11.34 4.68 7.30
CA SER A 135 -12.69 5.23 7.09
C SER A 135 -12.89 6.60 7.75
N ASP A 136 -11.96 7.05 8.59
CA ASP A 136 -11.92 8.42 9.07
C ASP A 136 -11.62 9.42 7.94
N GLY A 137 -11.24 8.94 6.75
CA GLY A 137 -10.96 9.79 5.60
C GLY A 137 -9.65 10.55 5.73
N ILE A 138 -8.77 10.13 6.65
CA ILE A 138 -7.48 10.76 6.90
C ILE A 138 -6.38 9.83 6.39
N PHE A 139 -5.53 10.35 5.51
CA PHE A 139 -4.29 9.69 5.12
C PHE A 139 -3.17 10.11 6.07
N ARG A 140 -2.46 9.13 6.64
CA ARG A 140 -1.38 9.34 7.61
C ARG A 140 -0.07 8.81 7.08
N ILE A 141 1.01 9.55 7.34
CA ILE A 141 2.38 9.11 7.05
C ILE A 141 3.14 9.03 8.37
N TYR A 142 3.71 7.86 8.63
CA TYR A 142 4.64 7.64 9.73
C TYR A 142 6.06 7.49 9.18
N GLU A 143 7.04 8.02 9.90
CA GLU A 143 8.45 7.91 9.56
C GLU A 143 9.21 7.36 10.77
N SER A 144 10.11 6.41 10.53
CA SER A 144 11.07 5.97 11.53
C SER A 144 12.27 6.93 11.49
N VAL A 145 12.46 7.67 12.58
CA VAL A 145 13.50 8.71 12.69
C VAL A 145 14.89 8.10 12.83
N GLU A 146 14.96 6.92 13.47
CA GLU A 146 16.21 6.22 13.74
C GLU A 146 16.21 4.85 13.04
N PRO A 147 17.03 4.63 12.00
CA PRO A 147 17.10 3.34 11.31
C PRO A 147 17.50 2.16 12.21
N ASN A 148 18.14 2.43 13.35
CA ASN A 148 18.55 1.42 14.32
C ASN A 148 17.43 1.02 15.28
N ASP A 149 16.45 1.90 15.53
CA ASP A 149 15.31 1.64 16.39
C ASP A 149 14.00 1.60 15.59
N LEU A 150 13.66 0.39 15.15
CA LEU A 150 12.48 0.11 14.36
C LEU A 150 11.18 0.13 15.19
N THR A 151 11.27 0.37 16.50
CA THR A 151 10.10 0.47 17.39
C THR A 151 9.54 1.90 17.45
N ASN A 152 10.37 2.91 17.17
CA ASN A 152 9.99 4.31 17.24
C ASN A 152 9.54 4.84 15.86
N TRP A 153 8.25 5.16 15.76
CA TRP A 153 7.60 5.69 14.58
C TRP A 153 6.88 6.99 14.93
N VAL A 154 7.20 8.05 14.18
CA VAL A 154 6.61 9.38 14.41
C VAL A 154 5.60 9.67 13.31
N LEU A 155 4.41 10.13 13.69
CA LEU A 155 3.43 10.66 12.75
C LEU A 155 3.94 12.00 12.20
N THR A 156 4.25 12.06 10.91
CA THR A 156 4.82 13.27 10.28
C THR A 156 3.82 14.05 9.44
N THR A 157 2.73 13.42 9.00
CA THR A 157 1.74 14.07 8.14
C THR A 157 0.37 13.45 8.34
N GLU A 158 -0.64 14.32 8.45
CA GLU A 158 -2.05 13.96 8.33
C GLU A 158 -2.69 14.79 7.21
N ILE A 159 -3.37 14.12 6.28
CA ILE A 159 -4.08 14.77 5.18
C ILE A 159 -5.54 14.34 5.24
N ALA A 160 -6.43 15.30 5.48
CA ALA A 160 -7.87 15.06 5.42
C ALA A 160 -8.30 14.92 3.95
N ILE A 161 -8.53 13.69 3.50
CA ILE A 161 -8.95 13.36 2.14
C ILE A 161 -10.45 13.60 1.98
N LEU A 162 -11.24 13.19 2.98
CA LEU A 162 -12.68 13.41 3.03
C LEU A 162 -13.00 14.44 4.11
N THR A 163 -13.60 15.56 3.73
CA THR A 163 -13.97 16.65 4.66
C THR A 163 -15.33 16.42 5.32
N LEU A 164 -16.16 15.52 4.75
CA LEU A 164 -17.47 15.18 5.28
C LEU A 164 -17.42 13.80 5.93
N LEU A 165 -18.01 13.69 7.13
CA LEU A 165 -18.25 12.41 7.78
C LEU A 165 -19.00 11.51 6.78
N LEU A 166 -18.43 10.34 6.48
CA LEU A 166 -19.05 9.35 5.60
C LEU A 166 -20.49 9.11 6.06
N PRO A 167 -21.49 9.17 5.17
CA PRO A 167 -22.84 8.78 5.53
C PRO A 167 -22.80 7.36 6.07
N ALA A 168 -23.30 7.13 7.29
CA ALA A 168 -23.36 5.83 7.96
C ALA A 168 -24.14 4.73 7.18
N LYS A 169 -24.59 5.01 5.96
CA LYS A 169 -25.43 4.17 5.10
C LYS A 169 -24.75 3.66 3.83
N SER A 170 -23.48 3.99 3.54
CA SER A 170 -22.77 3.29 2.45
C SER A 170 -22.30 1.93 2.94
N LEU A 171 -23.01 0.86 2.56
CA LEU A 171 -22.71 -0.53 2.97
C LEU A 171 -21.31 -1.00 2.51
N GLN A 172 -20.68 -0.28 1.58
CA GLN A 172 -19.36 -0.58 1.06
C GLN A 172 -18.54 0.72 1.01
N SER A 173 -17.38 0.70 1.64
CA SER A 173 -16.35 1.72 1.52
C SER A 173 -15.12 1.12 0.84
N SER A 174 -14.34 1.96 0.16
CA SER A 174 -13.13 1.54 -0.53
C SER A 174 -12.08 2.62 -0.36
N PHE A 175 -10.89 2.23 0.07
CA PHE A 175 -9.75 3.12 0.16
C PHE A 175 -8.52 2.37 -0.33
N GLY A 176 -7.57 3.11 -0.91
CA GLY A 176 -6.33 2.53 -1.40
C GLY A 176 -5.22 3.56 -1.43
N ILE A 177 -3.98 3.12 -1.28
CA ILE A 177 -2.79 3.97 -1.35
C ILE A 177 -1.80 3.32 -2.29
N GLU A 178 -1.15 4.13 -3.12
CA GLU A 178 0.07 3.72 -3.78
C GLU A 178 1.05 4.89 -3.88
N TRP A 179 2.31 4.63 -3.53
CA TRP A 179 3.40 5.57 -3.74
C TRP A 179 3.87 5.55 -5.19
N CYS A 180 4.37 6.69 -5.69
CA CYS A 180 5.10 6.70 -6.95
C CYS A 180 6.44 5.96 -6.76
N PRO A 181 6.67 4.81 -7.43
CA PRO A 181 7.90 4.03 -7.26
C PRO A 181 9.13 4.68 -7.91
N SER A 182 8.96 5.72 -8.71
CA SER A 182 10.05 6.32 -9.49
C SER A 182 11.03 7.10 -8.59
N LYS A 183 12.32 6.74 -8.67
CA LYS A 183 13.41 7.40 -7.93
C LYS A 183 13.79 8.78 -8.46
N PHE A 184 13.55 9.04 -9.74
CA PHE A 184 14.08 10.21 -10.45
C PHE A 184 13.03 11.32 -10.65
N THR A 185 12.00 11.37 -9.81
CA THR A 185 11.02 12.46 -9.83
C THR A 185 11.50 13.65 -9.02
N LYS A 186 11.17 14.86 -9.47
CA LYS A 186 11.54 16.10 -8.77
C LYS A 186 10.92 16.23 -7.37
N THR A 187 9.74 15.65 -7.19
CA THR A 187 8.96 15.70 -5.96
C THR A 187 8.50 14.30 -5.59
N GLU A 188 8.38 14.03 -4.30
CA GLU A 188 7.74 12.82 -3.77
C GLU A 188 6.27 12.85 -4.20
N LYS A 189 5.72 11.72 -4.64
CA LYS A 189 4.34 11.63 -5.11
C LYS A 189 3.69 10.34 -4.62
N PHE A 190 2.40 10.41 -4.38
CA PHE A 190 1.58 9.26 -4.07
C PHE A 190 0.14 9.53 -4.50
N ILE A 191 -0.64 8.46 -4.61
CA ILE A 191 -2.07 8.52 -4.86
C ILE A 191 -2.81 7.93 -3.67
N VAL A 192 -3.86 8.62 -3.26
CA VAL A 192 -4.84 8.11 -2.29
C VAL A 192 -6.17 7.99 -2.99
N VAL A 193 -6.76 6.81 -2.92
CA VAL A 193 -8.11 6.53 -3.34
C VAL A 193 -9.02 6.56 -2.13
N ALA A 194 -10.11 7.30 -2.23
CA ALA A 194 -11.20 7.28 -1.27
C ALA A 194 -12.53 7.21 -2.02
N LEU A 195 -13.28 6.15 -1.75
CA LEU A 195 -14.55 5.83 -2.39
C LEU A 195 -14.42 5.73 -3.93
N ASP A 196 -15.04 6.64 -4.65
CA ASP A 196 -15.07 6.77 -6.10
C ASP A 196 -14.06 7.81 -6.63
N GLN A 197 -13.20 8.36 -5.77
CA GLN A 197 -12.26 9.43 -6.12
C GLN A 197 -10.81 8.99 -5.90
N GLY A 198 -9.95 9.31 -6.86
CA GLY A 198 -8.50 9.14 -6.76
C GLY A 198 -7.80 10.50 -6.72
N PHE A 199 -6.96 10.73 -5.72
CA PHE A 199 -6.28 11.99 -5.45
C PHE A 199 -4.77 11.82 -5.54
N VAL A 200 -4.12 12.54 -6.45
CA VAL A 200 -2.67 12.54 -6.57
C VAL A 200 -2.10 13.71 -5.79
N TYR A 201 -1.17 13.42 -4.89
CA TYR A 201 -0.44 14.38 -4.07
C TYR A 201 1.02 14.44 -4.48
N GLY A 202 1.66 15.57 -4.21
CA GLY A 202 3.11 15.69 -4.28
C GLY A 202 3.69 16.60 -3.21
N SER A 203 4.95 16.39 -2.89
CA SER A 203 5.68 17.21 -1.92
C SER A 203 5.89 18.62 -2.44
N VAL A 204 5.73 19.62 -1.58
CA VAL A 204 6.04 21.00 -1.92
C VAL A 204 7.57 21.17 -2.03
N PRO A 205 8.10 21.73 -3.13
CA PRO A 205 9.54 21.99 -3.24
C PRO A 205 9.96 23.00 -2.17
N LYS A 206 11.00 22.69 -1.38
CA LYS A 206 11.62 23.69 -0.49
C LYS A 206 12.26 24.78 -1.36
N GLN A 207 11.74 26.02 -1.30
CA GLN A 207 12.24 27.12 -2.13
C GLN A 207 13.52 27.79 -1.57
N THR A 208 13.85 27.60 -0.28
CA THR A 208 15.12 28.04 0.35
C THR A 208 15.37 27.27 1.66
N ASP A 209 16.65 27.10 2.05
CA ASP A 209 17.04 26.39 3.29
C ASP A 209 16.64 27.12 4.60
N ASP A 210 16.25 28.40 4.52
CA ASP A 210 15.88 29.25 5.66
C ASP A 210 14.37 29.36 5.93
N ASP A 211 13.53 28.64 5.18
CA ASP A 211 12.07 28.73 5.36
C ASP A 211 11.60 27.71 6.44
N GLU A 212 11.77 28.09 7.71
CA GLU A 212 11.09 27.47 8.86
C GLU A 212 9.57 27.77 8.87
N THR A 213 8.93 27.84 7.71
CA THR A 213 7.48 28.01 7.65
C THR A 213 6.78 26.66 7.67
N SER A 214 5.87 26.58 8.64
CA SER A 214 4.79 25.63 8.87
C SER A 214 3.83 25.49 7.68
N GLY A 215 4.36 25.21 6.49
CA GLY A 215 3.59 24.86 5.30
C GLY A 215 3.21 23.38 5.28
N GLU A 216 2.10 23.05 4.61
CA GLU A 216 1.72 21.66 4.35
C GLU A 216 2.81 20.95 3.53
N LYS A 217 3.38 19.86 4.05
CA LYS A 217 4.47 19.09 3.42
C LYS A 217 4.07 18.56 2.03
N TYR A 218 2.80 18.23 1.85
CA TYR A 218 2.26 17.69 0.61
C TYR A 218 1.02 18.46 0.20
N MET A 219 0.91 18.73 -1.10
CA MET A 219 -0.24 19.39 -1.70
C MET A 219 -0.89 18.49 -2.74
N LYS A 220 -2.20 18.63 -2.88
CA LYS A 220 -2.98 17.94 -3.89
C LYS A 220 -2.65 18.52 -5.28
N ILE A 221 -2.21 17.67 -6.20
CA ILE A 221 -1.87 18.06 -7.59
C ILE A 221 -3.09 17.94 -8.49
N CYS A 222 -3.76 16.78 -8.49
CA CYS A 222 -4.89 16.53 -9.38
C CYS A 222 -5.79 15.38 -8.88
N ASN A 223 -6.96 15.24 -9.51
CA ASN A 223 -7.84 14.09 -9.35
C ASN A 223 -7.70 13.17 -10.58
N LEU A 224 -7.87 11.87 -10.38
CA LEU A 224 -8.13 10.97 -11.49
C LEU A 224 -9.57 11.14 -11.99
N PRO A 225 -9.79 11.27 -13.31
CA PRO A 225 -11.11 11.48 -13.87
C PRO A 225 -11.85 10.15 -14.17
N GLU A 226 -13.14 10.27 -14.47
CA GLU A 226 -14.00 9.25 -15.11
C GLU A 226 -14.39 8.01 -14.30
N HIS A 227 -14.30 8.01 -12.97
CA HIS A 227 -14.81 6.92 -12.13
C HIS A 227 -16.31 7.07 -11.84
N ASN A 228 -17.10 6.02 -12.11
CA ASN A 228 -18.55 5.99 -11.87
C ASN A 228 -18.94 4.94 -10.81
N GLY A 229 -18.05 4.72 -9.84
CA GLY A 229 -18.22 3.73 -8.79
C GLY A 229 -16.99 3.66 -7.90
N LEU A 230 -17.05 2.83 -6.85
CA LEU A 230 -15.94 2.66 -5.92
C LEU A 230 -14.69 2.17 -6.65
N ILE A 231 -13.59 2.89 -6.48
CA ILE A 231 -12.27 2.46 -6.94
C ILE A 231 -11.78 1.41 -5.95
N ARG A 232 -11.64 0.16 -6.41
CA ARG A 232 -11.27 -0.99 -5.57
C ARG A 232 -9.78 -1.13 -5.39
N SER A 233 -9.02 -0.75 -6.40
CA SER A 233 -7.57 -0.91 -6.42
C SER A 233 -6.95 0.14 -7.32
N VAL A 234 -5.77 0.59 -6.90
CA VAL A 234 -4.90 1.49 -7.63
C VAL A 234 -3.50 0.89 -7.64
N SER A 235 -2.77 1.06 -8.73
CA SER A 235 -1.35 0.71 -8.79
C SER A 235 -0.59 1.69 -9.69
N TRP A 236 0.56 2.14 -9.22
CA TRP A 236 1.42 3.09 -9.90
C TRP A 236 2.61 2.36 -10.51
N ALA A 237 2.76 2.45 -11.84
CA ALA A 237 3.77 1.69 -12.55
C ALA A 237 5.19 2.25 -12.30
N PRO A 238 6.20 1.38 -12.11
CA PRO A 238 7.61 1.76 -12.20
C PRO A 238 7.97 2.36 -13.56
N SER A 239 8.39 3.62 -13.63
CA SER A 239 8.52 4.33 -14.92
C SER A 239 9.63 3.78 -15.83
N MET A 240 10.69 3.18 -15.29
CA MET A 240 11.80 2.48 -15.99
C MET A 240 12.09 2.97 -17.42
N GLY A 241 12.53 4.24 -17.56
CA GLY A 241 12.91 4.85 -18.85
C GLY A 241 11.83 5.70 -19.51
N ARG A 242 10.60 5.70 -19.00
CA ARG A 242 9.55 6.65 -19.42
C ARG A 242 9.75 8.01 -18.76
N ASN A 243 9.45 9.08 -19.49
CA ASN A 243 9.39 10.45 -18.99
C ASN A 243 8.01 10.84 -18.44
N TYR A 244 7.08 9.89 -18.36
CA TYR A 244 5.75 10.03 -17.81
C TYR A 244 5.46 8.88 -16.84
N HIS A 245 4.45 9.08 -16.00
CA HIS A 245 3.97 8.09 -15.05
C HIS A 245 2.77 7.34 -15.64
N LEU A 246 2.62 6.06 -15.30
CA LEU A 246 1.39 5.31 -15.56
C LEU A 246 0.73 4.94 -14.24
N ILE A 247 -0.58 5.16 -14.16
CA ILE A 247 -1.40 4.78 -13.01
C ILE A 247 -2.55 3.94 -13.53
N ALA A 248 -2.76 2.77 -12.96
CA ALA A 248 -3.90 1.91 -13.26
C ALA A 248 -4.90 1.94 -12.11
N THR A 249 -6.19 1.88 -12.43
CA THR A 249 -7.26 1.73 -11.44
C THR A 249 -8.24 0.64 -11.86
N GLY A 250 -8.65 -0.18 -10.90
CA GLY A 250 -9.78 -1.11 -11.01
C GLY A 250 -10.98 -0.54 -10.27
N CYS A 251 -12.14 -0.53 -10.93
CA CYS A 251 -13.34 0.12 -10.42
C CYS A 251 -14.54 -0.83 -10.36
N LYS A 252 -15.45 -0.54 -9.44
CA LYS A 252 -16.73 -1.23 -9.29
C LYS A 252 -17.63 -1.13 -10.52
N ASP A 253 -17.45 -0.09 -11.35
CA ASP A 253 -18.14 0.04 -12.63
C ASP A 253 -17.69 -0.96 -13.72
N GLY A 254 -16.71 -1.81 -13.38
CA GLY A 254 -16.21 -2.89 -14.23
C GLY A 254 -15.19 -2.46 -15.27
N PHE A 255 -14.65 -1.24 -15.14
CA PHE A 255 -13.59 -0.76 -16.01
C PHE A 255 -12.23 -0.78 -15.32
N VAL A 256 -11.22 -1.24 -16.06
CA VAL A 256 -9.81 -0.95 -15.83
C VAL A 256 -9.47 0.34 -16.56
N ARG A 257 -8.92 1.32 -15.86
CA ARG A 257 -8.45 2.57 -16.49
C ARG A 257 -6.95 2.70 -16.35
N ILE A 258 -6.28 3.07 -17.43
CA ILE A 258 -4.85 3.38 -17.45
C ILE A 258 -4.70 4.85 -17.77
N PHE A 259 -4.05 5.58 -16.86
CA PHE A 259 -3.79 7.00 -16.97
C PHE A 259 -2.32 7.25 -17.24
N LYS A 260 -2.03 8.15 -18.19
CA LYS A 260 -0.73 8.75 -18.38
C LYS A 260 -0.68 10.08 -17.64
N ALA A 261 0.23 10.18 -16.69
CA ALA A 261 0.46 11.38 -15.91
C ALA A 261 1.80 12.00 -16.34
N SER A 262 1.73 13.12 -17.07
CA SER A 262 2.90 13.83 -17.60
C SER A 262 3.19 15.09 -16.80
N GLU A 263 4.39 15.18 -16.22
CA GLU A 263 4.83 16.34 -15.46
C GLU A 263 4.96 17.57 -16.37
N GLN A 264 4.29 18.65 -15.99
CA GLN A 264 4.34 19.94 -16.67
C GLN A 264 5.44 20.84 -16.06
N PRO A 265 5.94 21.86 -16.80
CA PRO A 265 6.98 22.75 -16.29
C PRO A 265 6.61 23.51 -15.01
N ASN A 266 5.31 23.75 -14.79
CA ASN A 266 4.77 24.42 -13.61
C ASN A 266 4.66 23.51 -12.37
N GLY A 267 5.00 22.23 -12.48
CA GLY A 267 4.90 21.25 -11.38
C GLY A 267 3.60 20.45 -11.37
N ASP A 268 2.61 20.81 -12.20
CA ASP A 268 1.35 20.09 -12.30
C ASP A 268 1.51 18.76 -13.04
N LEU A 269 0.57 17.84 -12.82
CA LEU A 269 0.44 16.61 -13.57
C LEU A 269 -0.72 16.71 -14.56
N ARG A 270 -0.40 16.65 -15.84
CA ARG A 270 -1.41 16.47 -16.89
C ARG A 270 -1.81 15.00 -16.94
N ILE A 271 -3.06 14.70 -16.59
CA ILE A 271 -3.64 13.37 -16.65
C ILE A 271 -4.35 13.16 -17.98
N GLU A 272 -4.01 12.07 -18.68
CA GLU A 272 -4.62 11.63 -19.92
C GLU A 272 -5.07 10.17 -19.76
N THR A 273 -6.33 9.86 -20.06
CA THR A 273 -6.83 8.48 -20.07
C THR A 273 -6.30 7.77 -21.33
N LEU A 274 -5.36 6.85 -21.18
CA LEU A 274 -4.80 6.07 -22.30
C LEU A 274 -5.69 4.92 -22.71
N ALA A 275 -6.28 4.24 -21.72
CA ALA A 275 -7.11 3.07 -21.96
C ALA A 275 -8.24 2.98 -20.93
N LYS A 276 -9.38 2.48 -21.40
CA LYS A 276 -10.56 2.18 -20.62
C LYS A 276 -11.11 0.84 -21.08
N LEU A 277 -10.77 -0.22 -20.34
CA LEU A 277 -11.01 -1.61 -20.70
C LEU A 277 -12.19 -2.13 -19.88
N ASN A 278 -13.16 -2.79 -20.50
CA ASN A 278 -14.37 -3.29 -19.83
C ASN A 278 -14.59 -4.79 -20.04
N ASP A 279 -13.51 -5.51 -20.29
CA ASP A 279 -13.51 -6.93 -20.64
C ASP A 279 -14.03 -7.80 -19.49
N HIS A 280 -13.82 -7.39 -18.23
CA HIS A 280 -14.31 -8.10 -17.04
C HIS A 280 -15.84 -8.12 -16.93
N LYS A 281 -16.55 -7.13 -17.48
CA LYS A 281 -18.02 -6.90 -17.38
C LYS A 281 -18.59 -6.77 -15.95
N LEU A 282 -17.81 -7.08 -14.93
CA LEU A 282 -18.09 -6.98 -13.50
C LEU A 282 -17.01 -6.16 -12.81
N GLU A 283 -17.19 -5.87 -11.52
CA GLU A 283 -16.25 -5.09 -10.73
C GLU A 283 -14.82 -5.65 -10.78
N VAL A 284 -13.85 -4.74 -10.96
CA VAL A 284 -12.42 -5.07 -10.99
C VAL A 284 -11.86 -4.86 -9.59
N TRP A 285 -11.51 -5.95 -8.92
CA TRP A 285 -11.09 -5.93 -7.51
C TRP A 285 -9.62 -5.54 -7.30
N ARG A 286 -8.73 -5.92 -8.22
CA ARG A 286 -7.30 -5.72 -8.06
C ARG A 286 -6.67 -5.39 -9.39
N VAL A 287 -5.80 -4.38 -9.40
CA VAL A 287 -4.91 -4.09 -10.51
C VAL A 287 -3.47 -4.07 -9.99
N SER A 288 -2.51 -4.60 -10.76
CA SER A 288 -1.11 -4.62 -10.34
C SER A 288 -0.18 -4.50 -11.54
N TRP A 289 0.75 -3.55 -11.46
CA TRP A 289 1.88 -3.53 -12.38
C TRP A 289 2.94 -4.56 -11.97
N ASN A 290 3.72 -5.03 -12.93
CA ASN A 290 4.94 -5.78 -12.65
C ASN A 290 6.10 -4.84 -12.24
N MET A 291 7.21 -5.42 -11.79
CA MET A 291 8.39 -4.70 -11.29
C MET A 291 8.99 -3.71 -12.30
N THR A 292 8.84 -3.97 -13.61
CA THR A 292 9.33 -3.09 -14.69
C THR A 292 8.27 -2.12 -15.21
N GLY A 293 7.03 -2.21 -14.73
CA GLY A 293 5.90 -1.40 -15.18
C GLY A 293 5.50 -1.62 -16.65
N THR A 294 5.81 -2.79 -17.22
CA THR A 294 5.55 -3.18 -18.61
C THR A 294 4.31 -4.07 -18.78
N ILE A 295 3.93 -4.81 -17.73
CA ILE A 295 2.76 -5.69 -17.71
C ILE A 295 1.83 -5.22 -16.60
N LEU A 296 0.54 -5.10 -16.93
CA LEU A 296 -0.54 -4.84 -16.00
C LEU A 296 -1.42 -6.10 -15.90
N SER A 297 -1.71 -6.52 -14.67
CA SER A 297 -2.79 -7.47 -14.38
C SER A 297 -4.01 -6.74 -13.82
N ALA A 298 -5.20 -7.29 -14.11
CA ALA A 298 -6.50 -6.84 -13.64
C ALA A 298 -7.44 -8.04 -13.49
#